data_AF-A0A7W8PFX2-F1
#
_entry.id   AF-A0A7W8PFX2-F1
#
_cell.length_a   1.000
_cell.length_b   1.000
_cell.length_c   1.000
_cell.angle_alpha   90.00
_cell.angle_beta   90.00
_cell.angle_gamma   90.00
#
_symmetry.space_group_name_H-M   'P 1'
#
loop_
_entity.id
_entity.type
_entity.pdbx_description
1 polymer ?
#
loop_
_entity_poly.entity_id
_entity_poly.type
_entity_poly.pdbx_seq_one_letter_code
_entity_poly.pdbx_strand_id
1 'polypeptide(L)'
;MADRIVTVVGLTDAEYLIFHELTSTSPSLDDGEAATIAIAASRQLRPVIDERRERIRAGTLLPALVPHWSLDLLWHPTVIATLGVQHAVDALYHALRDGRMRIPSENADEVIALIGVERSRDCTCLPGYRERFSGSQNHQDGDVTALTER
;
A
#
# COMPACT_ATOMS: atom_id res chain seq x y z
N MET A 1 6.49 28.43 3.73
CA MET A 1 6.93 28.27 2.33
C MET A 1 6.70 26.82 1.97
N ALA A 2 5.63 26.51 1.21
CA ALA A 2 5.40 25.18 0.66
C ALA A 2 6.30 25.06 -0.58
N ASP A 3 7.60 24.87 -0.34
CA ASP A 3 8.55 24.66 -1.41
C ASP A 3 8.28 23.28 -2.04
N ARG A 4 8.41 23.20 -3.37
CA ARG A 4 7.93 22.10 -4.22
C ARG A 4 8.13 20.69 -3.62
N ILE A 5 7.05 20.11 -3.08
CA ILE A 5 7.04 18.75 -2.50
C ILE A 5 7.23 17.68 -3.59
N VAL A 6 6.95 18.00 -4.85
CA VAL A 6 7.10 17.11 -6.01
C VAL A 6 7.93 17.80 -7.09
N THR A 7 8.88 17.06 -7.66
CA THR A 7 9.67 17.50 -8.82
C THR A 7 9.35 16.60 -10.00
N VAL A 8 8.96 17.20 -11.12
CA VAL A 8 8.81 16.48 -12.39
C VAL A 8 10.19 16.26 -12.98
N VAL A 9 10.54 15.00 -13.22
CA VAL A 9 11.80 14.59 -13.84
C VAL A 9 11.51 13.77 -15.09
N GLY A 10 12.26 14.02 -16.15
CA GLY A 10 12.27 13.13 -17.32
C GLY A 10 13.14 11.90 -17.07
N LEU A 11 12.86 10.82 -17.80
CA LEU A 11 13.81 9.72 -17.95
C LEU A 11 14.97 10.19 -18.84
N THR A 12 16.19 9.89 -18.42
CA THR A 12 17.37 9.94 -19.29
C THR A 12 17.32 8.81 -20.32
N ASP A 13 18.13 8.89 -21.38
CA ASP A 13 18.20 7.80 -22.38
C ASP A 13 18.54 6.44 -21.76
N ALA A 14 19.45 6.42 -20.77
CA ALA A 14 19.81 5.19 -20.06
C ALA A 14 18.65 4.63 -19.21
N GLU A 15 17.91 5.50 -18.52
CA GLU A 15 16.72 5.11 -17.76
C GLU A 15 15.60 4.63 -18.68
N TYR A 16 15.45 5.26 -19.85
CA TYR A 16 14.46 4.88 -20.85
C TYR A 16 14.70 3.47 -21.41
N LEU A 17 15.96 3.05 -21.58
CA LEU A 17 16.28 1.68 -22.00
C LEU A 17 15.80 0.65 -20.97
N ILE A 18 16.02 0.90 -19.68
CA ILE A 18 15.55 0.03 -18.59
C ILE A 18 14.02 0.01 -18.55
N PHE A 19 13.40 1.20 -18.62
CA PHE A 19 11.94 1.35 -18.68
C PHE A 19 11.35 0.52 -19.84
N HIS A 20 11.89 0.70 -21.04
CA HIS A 20 11.42 -0.01 -22.24
C HIS A 20 11.55 -1.53 -22.07
N GLU A 21 12.69 -2.03 -21.56
CA GLU A 21 12.87 -3.46 -21.30
C GLU A 21 11.82 -4.01 -20.32
N LEU A 22 11.51 -3.28 -19.25
CA LEU A 22 10.50 -3.66 -18.26
C LEU A 22 9.08 -3.68 -18.82
N THR A 23 8.74 -2.74 -19.70
CA THR A 23 7.42 -2.64 -20.33
C THR A 23 7.22 -3.59 -21.51
N SER A 24 8.30 -3.95 -22.21
CA SER A 24 8.22 -4.74 -23.45
C SER A 24 8.46 -6.24 -23.26
N THR A 25 9.08 -6.65 -22.15
CA THR A 25 9.44 -8.06 -21.94
C THR A 25 8.44 -8.77 -21.05
N SER A 26 7.86 -9.86 -21.56
CA SER A 26 6.92 -10.70 -20.80
C SER A 26 7.58 -11.39 -19.60
N PRO A 27 6.98 -11.32 -18.40
CA PRO A 27 5.77 -10.55 -18.12
C PRO A 27 6.06 -9.05 -18.00
N SER A 28 5.34 -8.21 -18.75
CA SER A 28 5.55 -6.76 -18.71
C SER A 28 5.10 -6.15 -17.38
N LEU A 29 5.72 -5.02 -17.02
CA LEU A 29 5.24 -4.17 -15.93
C LEU A 29 4.38 -3.03 -16.49
N ASP A 30 3.58 -2.44 -15.61
CA ASP A 30 2.89 -1.17 -15.87
C ASP A 30 3.89 -0.01 -15.95
N ASP A 31 3.49 1.07 -16.62
CA ASP A 31 4.38 2.20 -16.93
C ASP A 31 4.91 2.90 -15.67
N GLY A 32 4.06 3.13 -14.67
CA GLY A 32 4.43 3.77 -13.41
C GLY A 32 5.47 2.95 -12.63
N GLU A 33 5.30 1.64 -12.59
CA GLU A 33 6.21 0.73 -11.88
C GLU A 33 7.53 0.55 -12.63
N ALA A 34 7.47 0.41 -13.96
CA ALA A 34 8.66 0.36 -14.79
C ALA A 34 9.49 1.64 -14.67
N ALA A 35 8.85 2.81 -14.69
CA ALA A 35 9.52 4.10 -14.55
C ALA A 35 10.17 4.25 -13.17
N THR A 36 9.45 3.84 -12.12
CA THR A 36 9.96 3.85 -10.74
C THR A 36 11.21 2.99 -10.59
N ILE A 37 11.20 1.76 -11.12
CA ILE A 37 12.35 0.85 -11.07
C ILE A 37 13.52 1.39 -11.90
N ALA A 38 13.26 1.91 -13.11
CA ALA A 38 14.29 2.45 -13.98
C ALA A 38 15.04 3.63 -13.34
N ILE A 39 14.30 4.60 -12.78
CA ILE A 39 14.88 5.73 -12.06
C ILE A 39 15.67 5.26 -10.84
N ALA A 40 15.10 4.33 -10.05
CA ALA A 40 15.76 3.81 -8.86
C ALA A 40 17.10 3.11 -9.18
N ALA A 41 17.12 2.33 -10.26
CA ALA A 41 18.30 1.63 -10.76
C ALA A 41 19.44 2.60 -11.12
N SER A 42 19.13 3.59 -11.96
CA SER A 42 20.15 4.50 -12.48
C SER A 42 20.60 5.52 -11.44
N ARG A 43 19.74 5.92 -10.50
CA ARG A 43 20.02 6.99 -9.53
C ARG A 43 20.39 6.50 -8.13
N GLN A 44 20.54 5.19 -7.93
CA GLN A 44 20.86 4.58 -6.63
C GLN A 44 19.83 4.92 -5.54
N LEU A 45 18.55 4.91 -5.90
CA LEU A 45 17.43 5.17 -4.99
C LEU A 45 16.76 3.86 -4.58
N ARG A 46 16.08 3.87 -3.42
CA ARG A 46 15.26 2.74 -2.99
C ARG A 46 13.84 2.93 -3.51
N PRO A 47 13.33 2.05 -4.39
CA PRO A 47 11.97 2.19 -4.91
C PRO A 47 10.95 1.81 -3.82
N VAL A 48 9.81 2.49 -3.82
CA VAL A 48 8.65 2.15 -2.99
C VAL A 48 7.60 1.54 -3.90
N ILE A 49 7.31 0.25 -3.71
CA ILE A 49 6.47 -0.57 -4.60
C ILE A 49 5.60 -1.48 -3.73
N ASP A 50 4.28 -1.32 -3.88
CA ASP A 50 3.29 -2.10 -3.12
C ASP A 50 2.88 -3.39 -3.84
N GLU A 51 3.14 -3.49 -5.14
CA GLU A 51 2.75 -4.66 -5.91
C GLU A 51 3.78 -5.78 -5.83
N ARG A 52 3.33 -6.99 -5.46
CA ARG A 52 4.22 -8.10 -5.05
C ARG A 52 5.16 -8.55 -6.16
N ARG A 53 4.65 -8.67 -7.38
CA ARG A 53 5.43 -9.23 -8.51
C ARG A 53 6.49 -8.24 -8.97
N GLU A 54 6.11 -6.98 -9.03
CA GLU A 54 6.87 -5.79 -9.37
C GLU A 54 7.99 -5.62 -8.34
N ARG A 55 7.67 -5.76 -7.05
CA ARG A 55 8.63 -5.74 -5.94
C ARG A 55 9.66 -6.88 -6.05
N ILE A 56 9.23 -8.11 -6.39
CA ILE A 56 10.15 -9.24 -6.62
C ILE A 56 11.10 -8.90 -7.78
N ARG A 57 10.56 -8.39 -8.89
CA ARG A 57 11.35 -8.02 -10.07
C ARG A 57 12.35 -6.90 -9.75
N ALA A 58 11.91 -5.88 -9.01
CA ALA A 58 12.77 -4.81 -8.54
C ALA A 58 13.88 -5.35 -7.62
N GLY A 59 13.58 -6.27 -6.71
CA GLY A 59 14.59 -6.92 -5.86
C GLY A 59 15.62 -7.75 -6.64
N THR A 60 15.23 -8.38 -7.75
CA THR A 60 16.16 -9.09 -8.65
C THR A 60 17.06 -8.12 -9.41
N LEU A 61 16.53 -7.00 -9.90
CA LEU A 61 17.28 -6.00 -10.66
C LEU A 61 18.15 -5.12 -9.77
N LEU A 62 17.76 -4.94 -8.51
CA LEU A 62 18.35 -4.01 -7.55
C LEU A 62 18.73 -4.71 -6.24
N PRO A 63 19.64 -5.71 -6.27
CA PRO A 63 19.95 -6.50 -5.08
C PRO A 63 20.52 -5.68 -3.92
N ALA A 64 21.18 -4.54 -4.22
CA ALA A 64 21.70 -3.61 -3.20
C ALA A 64 20.66 -2.58 -2.71
N LEU A 65 19.52 -2.42 -3.42
CA LEU A 65 18.50 -1.39 -3.15
C LEU A 65 17.14 -2.07 -3.00
N VAL A 66 17.02 -2.86 -1.93
CA VAL A 66 15.79 -3.60 -1.60
C VAL A 66 14.60 -2.64 -1.62
N PRO A 67 13.54 -2.93 -2.39
CA PRO A 67 12.35 -2.10 -2.43
C PRO A 67 11.69 -1.97 -1.05
N HIS A 68 10.97 -0.89 -0.83
CA HIS A 68 10.15 -0.64 0.36
C HIS A 68 8.66 -0.64 0.03
N TRP A 69 7.81 -0.78 1.04
CA TRP A 69 6.37 -0.64 0.91
C TRP A 69 5.99 0.81 1.20
N SER A 70 4.89 1.29 0.61
CA SER A 70 4.32 2.58 0.99
C SER A 70 3.94 2.61 2.47
N LEU A 71 3.63 1.44 3.06
CA LEU A 71 3.48 1.28 4.51
C LEU A 71 4.73 1.73 5.27
N ASP A 72 5.94 1.35 4.82
CA ASP A 72 7.20 1.74 5.46
C ASP A 72 7.35 3.27 5.46
N LEU A 73 6.94 3.92 4.38
CA LEU A 73 7.00 5.38 4.24
C LEU A 73 6.00 6.08 5.16
N LEU A 74 4.73 5.66 5.12
CA LEU A 74 3.65 6.25 5.92
C LEU A 74 3.86 6.06 7.42
N TRP A 75 4.50 4.97 7.80
CA TRP A 75 4.78 4.63 9.20
C TRP A 75 6.22 4.94 9.64
N HIS A 76 7.00 5.63 8.80
CA HIS A 76 8.37 6.01 9.14
C HIS A 76 8.39 6.97 10.35
N PRO A 77 9.32 6.83 11.31
CA PRO A 77 9.38 7.68 12.50
C PRO A 77 9.39 9.19 12.20
N THR A 78 10.09 9.61 11.14
CA THR A 78 10.09 11.02 10.69
C THR A 78 8.72 11.49 10.22
N VAL A 79 7.97 10.63 9.52
CA VAL A 79 6.61 10.96 9.05
C VAL A 79 5.68 11.07 10.25
N ILE A 80 5.74 10.13 11.19
CA ILE A 80 4.97 10.18 12.44
C ILE A 80 5.29 11.44 13.25
N ALA A 81 6.57 11.77 13.41
CA ALA A 81 7.00 12.95 14.16
C ALA A 81 6.56 14.27 13.50
N THR A 82 6.46 14.30 12.16
CA THR A 82 6.10 15.50 11.40
C THR A 82 4.59 15.69 11.31
N LEU A 83 3.83 14.63 11.01
CA LEU A 83 2.38 14.70 10.82
C LEU A 83 1.61 14.53 12.14
N GLY A 84 2.21 13.88 13.12
CA GLY A 84 1.53 13.37 14.30
C GLY A 84 0.83 12.02 14.02
N VAL A 85 0.74 11.19 15.05
CA VAL A 85 0.23 9.81 14.97
C VAL A 85 -1.16 9.75 14.31
N GLN A 86 -2.10 10.62 14.72
CA GLN A 86 -3.47 10.57 14.20
C GLN A 86 -3.54 10.84 12.70
N HIS A 87 -2.84 11.87 12.21
CA HIS A 87 -2.81 12.15 10.77
C HIS A 87 -2.13 11.05 9.96
N ALA A 88 -1.11 10.39 10.52
CA ALA A 88 -0.48 9.25 9.86
C ALA A 88 -1.42 8.02 9.80
N VAL A 89 -2.18 7.77 10.87
CA VAL A 89 -3.22 6.72 10.89
C VAL A 89 -4.32 7.03 9.87
N ASP A 90 -4.77 8.27 9.78
CA ASP A 90 -5.78 8.68 8.79
C ASP A 90 -5.23 8.55 7.36
N ALA A 91 -3.97 8.95 7.12
CA ALA A 91 -3.32 8.78 5.82
C ALA A 91 -3.22 7.30 5.42
N LEU A 92 -2.84 6.42 6.36
CA LEU A 92 -2.80 4.98 6.13
C LEU A 92 -4.20 4.42 5.83
N TYR A 93 -5.22 4.81 6.58
CA TYR A 93 -6.61 4.41 6.33
C TYR A 93 -7.07 4.83 4.94
N HIS A 94 -6.82 6.07 4.51
CA HIS A 94 -7.20 6.54 3.17
C HIS A 94 -6.41 5.83 2.06
N ALA A 95 -5.12 5.57 2.27
CA ALA A 95 -4.32 4.81 1.32
C ALA A 95 -4.87 3.39 1.11
N LEU A 96 -5.31 2.73 2.19
CA LEU A 96 -5.92 1.40 2.13
C LEU A 96 -7.34 1.43 1.53
N ARG A 97 -8.20 2.31 2.01
CA ARG A 97 -9.62 2.38 1.61
C ARG A 97 -9.78 2.87 0.18
N ASP A 98 -9.25 4.06 -0.10
CA ASP A 98 -9.49 4.77 -1.35
C ASP A 98 -8.41 4.41 -2.39
N GLY A 99 -7.14 4.35 -1.95
CA GLY A 99 -6.01 4.01 -2.82
C GLY A 99 -5.84 2.51 -3.09
N ARG A 100 -6.51 1.64 -2.32
CA ARG A 100 -6.33 0.18 -2.36
C ARG A 100 -4.86 -0.25 -2.25
N MET A 101 -4.06 0.55 -1.54
CA MET A 101 -2.64 0.31 -1.29
C MET A 101 -2.47 -1.11 -0.72
N ARG A 102 -1.57 -1.89 -1.31
CA ARG A 102 -1.24 -3.22 -0.80
C ARG A 102 -0.23 -3.10 0.34
N ILE A 103 -0.27 -4.07 1.24
CA ILE A 103 0.65 -4.18 2.37
C ILE A 103 1.20 -5.61 2.48
N PRO A 104 2.33 -5.83 3.18
CA PRO A 104 2.79 -7.17 3.50
C PRO A 104 1.74 -7.93 4.31
N SER A 105 1.59 -9.23 4.02
CA SER A 105 0.61 -10.09 4.72
C SER A 105 0.89 -10.19 6.22
N GLU A 106 2.17 -10.19 6.58
CA GLU A 106 2.67 -10.24 7.95
C GLU A 106 2.34 -9.00 8.78
N ASN A 107 2.10 -7.85 8.14
CA ASN A 107 1.76 -6.59 8.83
C ASN A 107 0.25 -6.36 8.93
N ALA A 108 -0.59 -7.24 8.36
CA ALA A 108 -2.04 -7.02 8.32
C ALA A 108 -2.66 -6.86 9.73
N ASP A 109 -2.25 -7.69 10.70
CA ASP A 109 -2.78 -7.64 12.07
C ASP A 109 -2.38 -6.34 12.77
N GLU A 110 -1.13 -5.89 12.59
CA GLU A 110 -0.62 -4.64 13.14
C GLU A 110 -1.34 -3.43 12.56
N VAL A 111 -1.53 -3.42 11.23
CA VAL A 111 -2.27 -2.35 10.54
C VAL A 111 -3.73 -2.29 11.00
N ILE A 112 -4.39 -3.44 11.19
CA ILE A 112 -5.76 -3.50 11.71
C ILE A 112 -5.83 -2.97 13.15
N ALA A 113 -4.89 -3.37 14.00
CA ALA A 113 -4.82 -2.86 15.38
C ALA A 113 -4.63 -1.34 15.40
N LEU A 114 -3.88 -0.81 14.43
CA LEU A 114 -3.54 0.59 14.32
C LEU A 114 -4.70 1.47 13.82
N ILE A 115 -5.36 1.08 12.72
CA ILE A 115 -6.48 1.86 12.16
C ILE A 115 -7.82 1.54 12.83
N GLY A 116 -7.88 0.43 13.58
CA GLY A 116 -9.09 -0.07 14.23
C GLY A 116 -9.91 -0.98 13.32
N VAL A 117 -10.63 -1.92 13.95
CA VAL A 117 -11.42 -2.95 13.27
C VAL A 117 -12.52 -2.34 12.40
N GLU A 118 -13.22 -1.31 12.87
CA GLU A 118 -14.30 -0.67 12.12
C GLU A 118 -13.80 -0.06 10.81
N ARG A 119 -12.72 0.72 10.84
CA ARG A 119 -12.09 1.29 9.64
C ARG A 119 -11.50 0.20 8.74
N SER A 120 -11.01 -0.89 9.32
CA SER A 120 -10.45 -2.00 8.55
C SER A 120 -11.48 -2.71 7.67
N ARG A 121 -12.76 -2.70 8.05
CA ARG A 121 -13.85 -3.26 7.22
C ARG A 121 -14.06 -2.51 5.91
N ASP A 122 -13.68 -1.24 5.83
CA ASP A 122 -13.75 -0.49 4.58
C ASP A 122 -12.56 -0.81 3.64
N CYS A 123 -11.51 -1.44 4.17
CA CYS A 123 -10.24 -1.68 3.48
C CYS A 123 -10.21 -3.06 2.82
N THR A 124 -10.97 -3.23 1.74
CA THR A 124 -11.09 -4.51 1.02
C THR A 124 -9.79 -5.07 0.42
N CYS A 125 -8.72 -4.27 0.34
CA CYS A 125 -7.39 -4.68 -0.11
C CYS A 125 -6.56 -5.40 0.97
N LEU A 126 -7.01 -5.43 2.23
CA LEU A 126 -6.25 -6.05 3.32
C LEU A 126 -5.97 -7.54 3.04
N PRO A 127 -4.74 -8.03 3.27
CA PRO A 127 -4.42 -9.44 3.12
C PRO A 127 -5.34 -10.33 3.97
N GLY A 128 -6.00 -11.31 3.33
CA GLY A 128 -6.96 -12.19 4.00
C GLY A 128 -8.28 -11.52 4.39
N TYR A 129 -8.67 -10.42 3.72
CA TYR A 129 -9.88 -9.65 4.06
C TYR A 129 -11.13 -10.52 4.23
N ARG A 130 -11.36 -11.48 3.32
CA ARG A 130 -12.53 -12.36 3.39
C ARG A 130 -12.50 -13.19 4.67
N GLU A 131 -11.39 -13.86 4.95
CA GLU A 131 -11.23 -14.70 6.13
C GLU A 131 -11.41 -13.90 7.43
N ARG A 132 -11.01 -12.62 7.41
CA ARG A 132 -11.07 -11.71 8.56
C ARG A 132 -12.47 -11.14 8.82
N PHE A 133 -13.25 -10.86 7.78
CA PHE A 133 -14.48 -10.05 7.91
C PHE A 133 -15.77 -10.72 7.37
N SER A 134 -15.70 -11.91 6.76
CA SER A 134 -16.89 -12.60 6.23
C SER A 134 -17.89 -13.07 7.30
N GLY A 135 -17.54 -13.00 8.59
CA GLY A 135 -18.38 -13.44 9.71
C GLY A 135 -19.32 -12.39 10.32
N SER A 136 -19.30 -11.13 9.87
CA SER A 136 -20.04 -10.03 10.54
C SER A 136 -21.44 -9.75 9.98
N GLN A 137 -22.00 -10.59 9.11
CA GLN A 137 -23.30 -10.36 8.44
C GLN A 137 -24.46 -11.26 8.96
N ASN A 138 -24.35 -11.89 10.15
CA ASN A 138 -25.40 -12.78 10.65
C ASN A 138 -25.67 -12.62 12.17
N HIS A 139 -26.00 -11.42 12.65
CA HIS A 139 -26.82 -11.29 13.86
C HIS A 139 -27.39 -9.87 14.02
N GLN A 140 -28.60 -9.64 13.49
CA GLN A 140 -29.67 -8.84 14.10
C GLN A 140 -30.83 -8.73 13.12
N ASP A 141 -31.77 -9.67 13.21
CA ASP A 141 -33.18 -9.36 12.97
C ASP A 141 -34.06 -10.41 13.64
N GLY A 142 -34.94 -9.93 14.53
CA GLY A 142 -36.14 -10.62 15.00
C GLY A 142 -35.98 -11.68 16.10
N ASP A 143 -36.14 -11.28 17.38
CA ASP A 143 -37.35 -11.63 18.13
C ASP A 143 -37.41 -10.88 19.48
N VAL A 144 -38.09 -9.73 19.47
CA VAL A 144 -38.65 -9.11 20.68
C VAL A 144 -40.15 -8.96 20.43
N THR A 145 -40.88 -10.07 20.35
CA THR A 145 -42.34 -10.03 20.57
C THR A 145 -42.89 -11.42 20.90
N ALA A 146 -42.98 -11.75 22.20
CA ALA A 146 -44.12 -12.47 22.80
C ALA A 146 -43.87 -12.77 24.29
N LEU A 147 -43.98 -11.74 25.13
CA LEU A 147 -44.27 -11.91 26.55
C LEU A 147 -45.46 -11.03 26.91
N THR A 148 -46.61 -11.38 26.35
CA THR A 148 -47.92 -10.98 26.88
C THR A 148 -48.94 -12.00 26.42
N GLU A 149 -49.47 -12.76 27.40
CA GLU A 149 -50.87 -13.12 27.59
C GLU A 149 -51.11 -14.61 27.92
N ARG A 150 -51.44 -14.81 29.21
CA ARG A 150 -52.34 -15.82 29.82
C ARG A 150 -51.82 -17.23 30.09
#